data_AF-A0A2N4Y6Q1-F1
#
_entry.id   AF-A0A2N4Y6Q1-F1
#
_cell.length_a   1.000
_cell.length_b   1.000
_cell.length_c   1.000
_cell.angle_alpha   90.00
_cell.angle_beta   90.00
_cell.angle_gamma   90.00
#
_symmetry.space_group_name_H-M   'P 1'
#
loop_
_entity.id
_entity.type
_entity.pdbx_description
1 polymer ?
#
loop_
_entity_poly.entity_id
_entity_poly.type
_entity_poly.pdbx_seq_one_letter_code
_entity_poly.pdbx_strand_id
1 'polypeptide(L)'
;MPLCDSVRLTNGEFYDFPFWTLKTSNSGASARGFVVEHPIEKDHIELFALGKPRDRFSIRKFAAGAHGTVEAVANGNAQIFGEGEGSVEWVAQLKPSHAQRIAQDVGGSFSRIGLIEAEWLRKKTE
;
A
#
# COMPACT_ATOMS: atom_id res chain seq x y z
N MET A 1 -18.93 -0.06 12.99
CA MET A 1 -17.70 0.42 12.31
C MET A 1 -17.97 1.86 11.91
N PRO A 2 -17.27 2.88 12.42
CA PRO A 2 -17.50 4.23 11.93
C PRO A 2 -17.08 4.27 10.47
N LEU A 3 -18.02 4.54 9.57
CA LEU A 3 -17.69 4.90 8.19
C LEU A 3 -17.04 6.27 8.27
N CYS A 4 -15.71 6.31 8.24
CA CYS A 4 -14.99 7.56 8.03
C CYS A 4 -15.52 8.21 6.74
N ASP A 5 -15.61 9.54 6.72
CA ASP A 5 -15.98 10.30 5.52
C ASP A 5 -15.13 9.82 4.33
N SER A 6 -15.77 9.15 3.38
CA SER A 6 -15.14 8.70 2.14
C SER A 6 -15.09 9.86 1.16
N VAL A 7 -13.94 10.06 0.50
CA VAL A 7 -13.84 10.99 -0.62
C VAL A 7 -14.70 10.46 -1.77
N ARG A 8 -15.64 11.27 -2.26
CA ARG A 8 -16.42 10.95 -3.45
C ARG A 8 -15.57 11.15 -4.69
N LEU A 9 -15.47 10.12 -5.52
CA LEU A 9 -14.67 10.16 -6.73
C LEU A 9 -15.51 10.64 -7.92
N THR A 10 -14.91 11.45 -8.78
CA THR A 10 -15.50 12.01 -10.00
C THR A 10 -14.88 11.34 -11.21
N ASN A 11 -15.71 10.86 -12.14
CA ASN A 11 -15.26 10.16 -13.34
C ASN A 11 -14.22 10.98 -14.13
N GLY A 12 -13.10 10.34 -14.47
CA GLY A 12 -11.99 10.94 -15.22
C GLY A 12 -10.97 11.72 -14.39
N GLU A 13 -11.29 12.05 -13.13
CA GLU A 13 -10.36 12.73 -12.23
C GLU A 13 -9.39 11.76 -11.56
N PHE A 14 -8.18 12.23 -11.27
CA PHE A 14 -7.13 11.46 -10.61
C PHE A 14 -7.12 11.71 -9.10
N TYR A 15 -7.00 10.64 -8.33
CA TYR A 15 -6.97 10.68 -6.87
C TYR A 15 -5.73 10.00 -6.31
N ASP A 16 -5.23 10.54 -5.21
CA ASP A 16 -4.05 10.04 -4.50
C ASP A 16 -4.42 8.90 -3.54
N PHE A 17 -3.70 7.79 -3.66
CA PHE A 17 -3.83 6.62 -2.80
C PHE A 17 -2.50 6.31 -2.11
N PRO A 18 -2.50 6.09 -0.79
CA PRO A 18 -1.31 5.69 -0.06
C PRO A 18 -0.98 4.22 -0.30
N PHE A 19 0.28 3.94 -0.65
CA PHE A 19 0.82 2.60 -0.81
C PHE A 19 1.94 2.36 0.19
N TRP A 20 2.02 1.12 0.68
CA TRP A 20 3.13 0.65 1.48
C TRP A 20 3.77 -0.57 0.81
N THR A 21 5.01 -0.45 0.38
CA THR A 21 5.76 -1.55 -0.24
C THR A 21 6.20 -2.54 0.83
N LEU A 22 5.69 -3.77 0.74
CA LEU A 22 6.02 -4.85 1.67
C LEU A 22 7.37 -5.49 1.33
N LYS A 23 7.99 -6.12 2.33
CA LYS A 23 9.23 -6.89 2.14
C LYS A 23 8.91 -8.37 2.00
N THR A 24 9.70 -9.08 1.21
CA THR A 24 9.67 -10.55 1.07
C THR A 24 10.60 -11.27 2.05
N SER A 25 11.28 -10.53 2.93
CA SER A 25 12.13 -11.09 3.98
C SER A 25 11.91 -10.39 5.31
N ASN A 26 11.93 -11.18 6.39
CA ASN A 26 11.86 -10.71 7.77
C ASN A 26 13.25 -10.32 8.34
N SER A 27 14.25 -10.10 7.49
CA SER A 27 15.60 -9.80 7.95
C SER A 27 15.63 -8.43 8.65
N GLY A 28 16.14 -8.41 9.90
CA GLY A 28 16.37 -7.19 10.68
C GLY A 28 15.23 -6.76 11.61
N ALA A 29 14.14 -7.52 11.74
CA ALA A 29 13.09 -7.28 12.74
C ALA A 29 12.23 -8.53 12.96
N SER A 30 11.44 -8.57 14.05
CA SER A 30 10.36 -9.55 14.21
C SER A 30 9.04 -8.90 13.80
N ALA A 31 8.68 -8.97 12.52
CA ALA A 31 7.31 -8.69 12.09
C ALA A 31 6.53 -9.98 11.91
N ARG A 32 5.23 -9.89 12.21
CA ARG A 32 4.26 -10.92 11.87
C ARG A 32 3.89 -10.74 10.40
N GLY A 33 4.42 -11.60 9.54
CA GLY A 33 4.12 -11.60 8.11
C GLY A 33 2.70 -12.07 7.79
N PHE A 34 2.42 -12.18 6.50
CA PHE A 34 1.29 -12.90 5.94
C PHE A 34 1.70 -13.52 4.61
N VAL A 35 1.02 -14.58 4.22
CA VAL A 35 1.29 -15.29 2.96
C VAL A 35 0.18 -14.98 1.98
N VAL A 36 0.55 -14.67 0.73
CA VAL A 36 -0.35 -14.54 -0.40
C VAL A 36 0.03 -15.56 -1.46
N GLU A 37 -0.97 -16.14 -2.13
CA GLU A 37 -0.75 -16.95 -3.31
C GLU A 37 -0.72 -16.02 -4.54
N HIS A 38 0.30 -16.16 -5.38
CA HIS A 38 0.37 -15.41 -6.62
C HIS A 38 -0.71 -15.91 -7.59
N PRO A 39 -1.58 -15.05 -8.14
CA PRO A 39 -2.73 -15.46 -8.94
C PRO A 39 -2.33 -16.26 -10.19
N ILE A 40 -1.20 -15.92 -10.80
CA ILE A 40 -0.69 -16.57 -12.02
C ILE A 40 0.24 -17.75 -11.71
N GLU A 41 1.32 -17.53 -10.94
CA GLU A 41 2.36 -18.52 -10.72
C GLU A 41 1.97 -19.65 -9.74
N LYS A 42 0.89 -19.46 -8.95
CA LYS A 42 0.45 -20.35 -7.85
C LYS A 42 1.49 -20.60 -6.76
N ASP A 43 2.57 -19.82 -6.77
CA ASP A 43 3.57 -19.80 -5.71
C ASP A 43 3.08 -18.96 -4.54
N HIS A 44 3.59 -19.27 -3.35
CA HIS A 44 3.26 -18.58 -2.12
C HIS A 44 4.37 -17.59 -1.78
N ILE A 45 4.00 -16.33 -1.55
CA ILE A 45 4.92 -15.25 -1.20
C ILE A 45 4.61 -14.81 0.22
N GLU A 46 5.62 -14.88 1.10
CA GLU A 46 5.54 -14.31 2.43
C GLU A 46 5.89 -12.82 2.41
N LEU A 47 5.04 -12.00 3.00
CA LEU A 47 5.12 -10.54 2.97
C LEU A 47 5.09 -9.93 4.38
N PHE A 48 5.89 -8.89 4.58
CA PHE A 48 6.08 -8.22 5.86
C PHE A 48 5.91 -6.70 5.74
N ALA A 49 5.09 -6.13 6.63
CA ALA A 49 4.95 -4.68 6.79
C ALA A 49 6.09 -4.11 7.66
N LEU A 50 7.28 -4.03 7.05
CA LEU A 50 8.52 -3.60 7.70
C LEU A 50 9.18 -2.42 7.00
N GLY A 51 10.00 -1.69 7.74
CA GLY A 51 10.84 -0.61 7.24
C GLY A 51 10.38 0.76 7.71
N LYS A 52 11.13 1.79 7.31
CA LYS A 52 10.80 3.18 7.62
C LYS A 52 9.83 3.72 6.57
N PRO A 53 8.85 4.57 6.96
CA PRO A 53 7.93 5.21 6.03
C PRO A 53 8.63 5.86 4.84
N ARG A 54 9.73 6.57 5.05
CA ARG A 54 10.51 7.20 3.97
C ARG A 54 10.89 6.25 2.83
N ASP A 55 11.21 5.00 3.14
CA ASP A 55 11.74 4.05 2.15
C ASP A 55 10.63 3.13 1.57
N ARG A 56 9.43 3.15 2.15
CA ARG A 56 8.36 2.17 1.89
C ARG A 56 7.03 2.79 1.49
N PHE A 57 6.80 4.03 1.89
CA PHE A 57 5.59 4.77 1.59
C PHE A 57 5.71 5.46 0.24
N SER A 58 4.67 5.38 -0.56
CA SER A 58 4.54 6.14 -1.80
C SER A 58 3.08 6.54 -2.00
N ILE A 59 2.86 7.65 -2.70
CA ILE A 59 1.54 8.03 -3.19
C ILE A 59 1.46 7.62 -4.65
N ARG A 60 0.37 6.95 -5.02
CA ARG A 60 0.06 6.63 -6.42
C ARG A 60 -1.26 7.25 -6.80
N LYS A 61 -1.38 7.63 -8.08
CA LYS A 61 -2.57 8.25 -8.63
C LYS A 61 -3.31 7.27 -9.50
N PHE A 62 -4.62 7.22 -9.33
CA PHE A 62 -5.52 6.45 -10.20
C PHE A 62 -6.68 7.33 -10.62
N ALA A 63 -7.06 7.20 -11.90
CA ALA A 63 -8.27 7.82 -12.42
C ALA A 63 -9.49 7.07 -11.89
N ALA A 64 -10.52 7.82 -11.48
CA ALA A 64 -11.80 7.22 -11.15
C ALA A 64 -12.60 6.92 -12.42
N GLY A 65 -13.24 5.75 -12.44
CA GLY A 65 -14.13 5.32 -13.50
C GLY A 65 -15.55 5.88 -13.38
N ALA A 66 -16.41 5.44 -14.28
CA ALA A 66 -17.78 5.94 -14.42
C ALA A 66 -18.66 5.69 -13.18
N HIS A 67 -18.32 4.70 -12.36
CA HIS A 67 -19.08 4.30 -11.17
C HIS A 67 -18.62 5.01 -9.89
N GLY A 68 -17.75 6.03 -9.99
CA GLY A 68 -17.22 6.72 -8.81
C GLY A 68 -16.27 5.85 -7.99
N THR A 69 -15.61 4.91 -8.67
CA THR A 69 -14.72 3.88 -8.14
C THR A 69 -13.41 3.90 -8.93
N VAL A 70 -12.31 3.47 -8.31
CA VAL A 70 -11.11 3.08 -9.06
C VAL A 70 -11.25 1.60 -9.37
N GLU A 71 -11.16 1.23 -10.65
CA GLU A 71 -11.44 -0.11 -11.13
C GLU A 71 -10.19 -0.71 -11.77
N ALA A 72 -9.99 -2.00 -11.54
CA ALA A 72 -8.99 -2.76 -12.26
C ALA A 72 -9.56 -3.18 -13.61
N VAL A 73 -8.71 -3.20 -14.64
CA VAL A 73 -9.04 -3.72 -15.96
C VAL A 73 -8.45 -5.12 -16.09
N ALA A 74 -9.25 -6.04 -16.64
CA ALA A 74 -8.80 -7.39 -16.95
C ALA A 74 -7.71 -7.35 -18.05
N ASN A 75 -6.58 -7.99 -17.78
CA ASN A 75 -5.49 -8.18 -18.75
C ASN A 75 -5.03 -9.64 -18.70
N GLY A 76 -5.58 -10.47 -19.60
CA GLY A 76 -5.42 -11.92 -19.53
C GLY A 76 -6.02 -12.49 -18.24
N ASN A 77 -5.19 -13.15 -17.43
CA ASN A 77 -5.58 -13.70 -16.13
C ASN A 77 -5.35 -12.73 -14.96
N ALA A 78 -4.82 -11.53 -15.22
CA ALA A 78 -4.51 -10.52 -14.22
C ALA A 78 -5.60 -9.43 -14.16
N GLN A 79 -5.68 -8.77 -13.01
CA GLN A 79 -6.50 -7.57 -12.81
C GLN A 79 -5.55 -6.41 -12.52
N ILE A 80 -5.51 -5.39 -13.39
CA ILE A 80 -4.50 -4.33 -13.36
C ILE A 80 -5.16 -2.99 -13.06
N PHE A 81 -4.62 -2.24 -12.09
CA PHE A 81 -4.98 -0.85 -11.85
C PHE A 81 -3.99 0.09 -12.53
N GLY A 82 -4.51 1.13 -13.18
CA GLY A 82 -3.73 2.14 -13.90
C GLY A 82 -3.22 1.66 -15.26
N GLU A 83 -2.48 2.53 -15.94
CA GLU A 83 -1.95 2.29 -17.29
C GLU A 83 -0.45 2.58 -17.34
N GLY A 84 0.30 1.82 -18.14
CA GLY A 84 1.73 2.06 -18.39
C GLY A 84 2.63 1.83 -17.17
N GLU A 85 3.67 2.67 -17.06
CA GLU A 85 4.65 2.63 -15.97
C GLU A 85 3.99 3.03 -14.65
N GLY A 86 4.06 2.15 -13.65
CA GLY A 86 3.42 2.38 -12.34
C GLY A 86 2.06 1.70 -12.15
N SER A 87 1.58 0.98 -13.16
CA SER A 87 0.45 0.04 -13.01
C SER A 87 0.73 -1.00 -11.91
N VAL A 88 -0.34 -1.48 -11.28
CA VAL A 88 -0.26 -2.48 -10.20
C VAL A 88 -1.24 -3.62 -10.46
N GLU A 89 -0.76 -4.85 -10.26
CA GLU A 89 -1.61 -6.03 -10.30
C GLU A 89 -2.30 -6.26 -8.96
N TRP A 90 -3.58 -6.58 -9.02
CA TRP A 90 -4.34 -7.04 -7.87
C TRP A 90 -4.09 -8.52 -7.62
N VAL A 91 -3.29 -8.80 -6.59
CA VAL A 91 -2.90 -10.17 -6.22
C VAL A 91 -3.93 -10.82 -5.29
N ALA A 92 -4.35 -10.12 -4.23
CA ALA A 92 -5.23 -10.69 -3.22
C ALA A 92 -5.91 -9.62 -2.36
N GLN A 93 -7.05 -9.98 -1.76
CA GLN A 93 -7.71 -9.21 -0.71
C GLN A 93 -7.42 -9.78 0.67
N LEU A 94 -6.87 -8.96 1.56
CA LEU A 94 -6.63 -9.37 2.94
C LEU A 94 -7.95 -9.45 3.72
N LYS A 95 -8.04 -10.45 4.61
CA LYS A 95 -9.08 -10.48 5.65
C LYS A 95 -9.02 -9.19 6.48
N PRO A 96 -10.16 -8.59 6.86
CA PRO A 96 -10.17 -7.33 7.59
C PRO A 96 -9.29 -7.31 8.85
N SER A 97 -9.23 -8.41 9.60
CA SER A 97 -8.37 -8.53 10.79
C SER A 97 -6.87 -8.45 10.47
N HIS A 98 -6.43 -9.02 9.34
CA HIS A 98 -5.04 -8.93 8.88
C HIS A 98 -4.72 -7.51 8.40
N ALA A 99 -5.63 -6.92 7.61
CA ALA A 99 -5.49 -5.54 7.14
C ALA A 99 -5.40 -4.55 8.30
N GLN A 100 -6.27 -4.68 9.32
CA GLN A 100 -6.25 -3.80 10.49
C GLN A 100 -4.94 -3.90 11.28
N ARG A 101 -4.42 -5.13 11.46
CA ARG A 101 -3.13 -5.36 12.11
C ARG A 101 -1.98 -4.67 11.37
N ILE A 102 -1.93 -4.81 10.04
CA ILE A 102 -0.92 -4.16 9.21
C ILE A 102 -1.06 -2.64 9.26
N ALA A 103 -2.28 -2.12 9.20
CA ALA A 103 -2.54 -0.69 9.31
C ALA A 103 -2.06 -0.12 10.66
N GLN A 104 -2.23 -0.87 11.75
CA GLN A 104 -1.70 -0.50 13.06
C GLN A 104 -0.16 -0.47 13.07
N ASP A 105 0.50 -1.48 12.50
CA ASP A 105 1.96 -1.54 12.43
C ASP A 105 2.53 -0.38 11.59
N VAL A 106 1.90 -0.08 10.44
CA VAL A 106 2.25 1.05 9.58
C VAL A 106 1.99 2.37 10.31
N GLY A 107 0.83 2.57 10.94
CA GLY A 107 0.49 3.78 11.68
C GLY A 107 1.46 4.06 12.84
N GLY A 108 1.85 3.04 13.60
CA GLY A 108 2.86 3.15 14.66
C GLY A 108 4.27 3.46 14.15
N SER A 109 4.57 3.20 12.87
CA SER A 109 5.82 3.65 12.25
C SER A 109 5.77 5.14 11.90
N PHE A 110 4.62 5.64 11.42
CA PHE A 110 4.41 7.05 11.13
C PHE A 110 4.43 7.95 12.36
N SER A 111 3.90 7.48 13.49
CA SER A 111 3.89 8.27 14.74
C SER A 111 5.29 8.56 15.31
N ARG A 112 6.32 7.89 14.80
CA ARG A 112 7.71 8.05 15.23
C ARG A 112 8.56 8.92 14.30
N ILE A 113 8.01 9.32 13.14
CA ILE A 113 8.69 10.22 12.21
C ILE A 113 8.86 11.59 12.86
N GLY A 114 10.07 12.15 12.81
CA GLY A 114 10.36 13.45 13.40
C GLY A 114 10.49 13.44 14.92
N LEU A 115 10.55 12.27 15.57
CA LEU A 115 10.98 12.15 16.97
C LEU A 115 12.47 11.81 17.09
N ILE A 116 13.14 11.54 15.97
CA ILE A 116 14.55 11.18 15.91
C ILE A 116 15.34 12.43 15.49
N GLU A 117 16.28 12.89 16.34
CA GLU A 117 17.08 14.11 16.11
C GLU A 117 17.80 14.12 14.75
N ALA A 118 18.25 12.95 14.28
CA ALA A 118 18.87 12.79 12.97
C ALA A 118 17.94 13.09 11.78
N GLU A 119 16.62 12.96 11.94
CA GLU A 119 15.63 13.31 10.91
C GLU A 119 15.42 14.83 10.83
N TRP A 120 15.57 15.56 11.94
CA TRP A 120 15.53 17.03 11.98
C TRP A 120 16.74 17.66 11.30
N LEU A 121 17.93 17.12 11.55
CA LEU A 121 19.17 17.62 10.98
C LEU A 121 19.17 17.59 9.45
N ARG A 122 18.53 16.59 8.84
CA ARG A 122 18.41 16.48 7.37
C ARG A 122 17.48 17.50 6.75
N LYS A 123 16.37 17.87 7.41
CA LYS A 123 15.46 18.92 6.93
C LYS A 123 16.08 20.33 6.91
N LYS A 124 17.21 20.54 7.57
CA LYS A 124 17.94 21.83 7.53
C LYS A 124 18.94 21.92 6.37
N THR A 125 19.19 20.83 5.66
CA THR A 125 20.22 20.76 4.60
C THR A 125 19.62 20.60 3.20
N GLU A 126 18.29 20.43 3.09
CA GLU A 126 17.49 20.62 1.87
C GLU A 126 16.97 22.06 1.80
#